data_AF-A0A7Z8QWY9-F1
#
_entry.id   AF-A0A7Z8QWY9-F1
#
_cell.length_a   1.000
_cell.length_b   1.000
_cell.length_c   1.000
_cell.angle_alpha   90.00
_cell.angle_beta   90.00
_cell.angle_gamma   90.00
#
_symmetry.space_group_name_H-M   'P 1'
#
loop_
_entity.id
_entity.type
_entity.pdbx_description
1 polymer ?
#
loop_
_entity_poly.entity_id
_entity_poly.type
_entity_poly.pdbx_seq_one_letter_code
_entity_poly.pdbx_strand_id
1 'polypeptide(L)' 'MIHLMPLKKLAYCNDLKSLFHKYEISAWFHGHTHSIGDYRIEGSRILSNTRGYVGRRMVSDFDLNKIVDI' A
#
# COMPACT_ATOMS: atom_id res chain seq x y z
N MET A 1 -14.93 3.89 4.90
CA MET A 1 -14.42 5.27 4.75
C MET A 1 -12.98 5.14 4.24
N ILE A 2 -12.75 5.32 2.93
CA ILE A 2 -11.42 5.15 2.34
C ILE A 2 -10.61 6.37 2.75
N HIS A 3 -9.62 6.19 3.61
CA HIS A 3 -8.75 7.29 4.04
C HIS A 3 -7.88 7.69 2.85
N LEU A 4 -8.36 8.60 2.02
CA LEU A 4 -7.61 9.16 0.92
C LEU A 4 -6.49 10.01 1.52
N MET A 5 -5.31 9.41 1.67
CA MET A 5 -4.11 10.20 1.85
C MET A 5 -4.04 11.24 0.71
N PRO A 6 -3.71 12.51 1.00
CA PRO A 6 -3.61 13.52 -0.03
C PRO A 6 -2.63 13.05 -1.10
N LEU A 7 -3.07 13.10 -2.36
CA LEU A 7 -2.27 12.67 -3.49
C LEU A 7 -0.98 13.51 -3.52
N LYS A 8 0.18 12.86 -3.51
CA LYS A 8 1.47 13.57 -3.58
C LYS A 8 1.61 14.24 -4.96
N LYS A 9 2.28 15.39 -5.02
CA LYS A 9 2.68 16.01 -6.30
C LYS A 9 3.44 14.97 -7.14
N LEU A 10 3.13 14.90 -8.43
CA LEU A 10 3.71 13.94 -9.39
C LEU A 10 3.37 12.45 -9.09
N ALA A 11 2.23 12.19 -8.45
CA ALA A 11 1.71 10.83 -8.30
C ALA A 11 0.67 10.52 -9.40
N TYR A 12 0.69 9.27 -9.86
CA TYR A 12 -0.34 8.70 -10.74
C TYR A 12 -1.11 7.62 -9.97
N CYS A 13 -2.43 7.59 -10.10
CA CYS A 13 -3.29 6.62 -9.45
C CYS A 13 -4.37 6.14 -10.42
N ASN A 14 -4.51 4.82 -10.54
CA ASN A 14 -5.64 4.20 -11.24
C ASN A 14 -6.74 3.87 -10.24
N ASP A 15 -7.99 4.07 -10.64
CA ASP A 15 -9.12 3.52 -9.91
C ASP A 15 -9.27 2.03 -10.21
N LEU A 16 -8.91 1.17 -9.24
CA LEU A 16 -8.93 -0.29 -9.39
C LEU A 16 -10.09 -0.95 -8.62
N LYS A 17 -11.09 -0.18 -8.16
CA LYS A 17 -12.23 -0.72 -7.40
C LYS A 17 -12.93 -1.90 -8.09
N SER A 18 -13.02 -1.87 -9.42
CA SER A 18 -13.64 -2.96 -10.20
C SER A 18 -12.96 -4.32 -10.01
N LEU A 19 -11.65 -4.36 -9.72
CA LEU A 19 -10.95 -5.61 -9.44
C LEU A 19 -11.35 -6.19 -8.09
N PHE A 20 -11.50 -5.34 -7.07
CA PHE A 20 -11.94 -5.74 -5.73
C PHE A 20 -13.39 -6.22 -5.70
N HIS A 21 -14.24 -5.73 -6.61
CA HIS A 21 -15.59 -6.26 -6.78
C HIS A 21 -15.65 -7.55 -7.60
N LYS A 22 -14.66 -7.79 -8.47
CA LYS A 22 -14.66 -8.93 -9.39
C LYS A 22 -13.99 -10.18 -8.80
N TYR A 23 -13.01 -10.00 -7.93
CA TYR A 23 -12.18 -11.08 -7.41
C TYR A 23 -12.11 -11.04 -5.89
N GLU A 24 -12.10 -12.22 -5.26
CA GLU A 24 -11.75 -12.35 -3.85
C GLU A 24 -10.22 -12.27 -3.69
N ILE A 25 -9.73 -11.07 -3.42
CA ILE A 25 -8.31 -10.81 -3.24
C ILE A 25 -7.97 -10.96 -1.76
N SER A 26 -7.18 -11.96 -1.38
CA SER A 26 -6.75 -12.13 0.02
C SER A 26 -5.83 -10.99 0.48
N ALA A 27 -4.87 -10.60 -0.37
CA ALA A 27 -4.00 -9.45 -0.13
C ALA A 27 -3.57 -8.71 -1.39
N TRP A 28 -3.35 -7.40 -1.24
CA TRP A 28 -2.90 -6.48 -2.28
C TRP A 28 -1.72 -5.65 -1.78
N PHE A 29 -0.57 -5.76 -2.45
CA PHE A 29 0.64 -5.01 -2.09
C PHE A 29 0.80 -3.78 -3.00
N HIS A 30 1.09 -2.62 -2.41
CA HIS A 30 1.32 -1.38 -3.15
C HIS A 30 2.58 -0.63 -2.68
N GLY A 31 3.10 0.24 -3.54
CA GLY A 31 4.28 1.07 -3.30
C GLY A 31 4.05 2.56 -3.54
N HIS A 32 5.10 3.25 -3.97
CA HIS A 32 5.13 4.67 -4.41
C HIS A 32 4.88 5.73 -3.31
N THR A 33 4.03 5.45 -2.32
CA THR A 33 3.62 6.43 -1.31
C THR A 33 4.71 6.75 -0.30
N HIS A 34 5.74 5.90 -0.14
CA HIS A 34 6.74 6.02 0.93
C HIS A 34 6.07 6.09 2.31
N SER A 35 5.04 5.27 2.49
CA SER A 35 4.29 5.09 3.72
C SER A 35 4.10 3.59 3.93
N ILE A 36 4.18 3.14 5.18
CA ILE A 36 3.76 1.79 5.54
C ILE A 36 2.23 1.71 5.49
N GLY A 37 1.71 0.53 5.14
CA GLY A 37 0.28 0.26 5.12
C GLY A 37 0.01 -1.19 5.52
N ASP A 38 -0.98 -1.38 6.39
CA ASP A 38 -1.59 -2.67 6.69
C ASP A 38 -3.03 -2.39 7.15
N TYR A 39 -3.96 -2.51 6.22
CA TYR A 39 -5.38 -2.19 6.45
C TYR A 39 -6.26 -3.06 5.56
N ARG A 40 -7.59 -2.95 5.67
CA ARG A 40 -8.52 -3.71 4.83
C ARG A 40 -9.43 -2.80 4.01
N ILE A 41 -9.69 -3.20 2.77
CA ILE A 41 -10.70 -2.63 1.88
C ILE A 41 -11.50 -3.82 1.32
N GLU A 42 -12.83 -3.80 1.44
CA GLU A 42 -13.72 -4.85 0.89
C GLU A 42 -13.24 -6.29 1.21
N GLY A 43 -12.79 -6.53 2.45
CA GLY A 43 -12.28 -7.83 2.90
C GLY A 43 -10.81 -8.12 2.55
N SER A 44 -10.28 -7.52 1.48
CA SER A 44 -8.88 -7.64 1.06
C SER A 44 -7.92 -6.93 2.00
N ARG A 45 -6.79 -7.57 2.34
CA ARG A 45 -5.72 -6.95 3.12
C ARG A 45 -4.81 -6.11 2.21
N ILE A 46 -4.77 -4.81 2.42
CA ILE A 46 -3.97 -3.86 1.65
C ILE A 46 -2.67 -3.57 2.40
N LEU A 47 -1.54 -3.77 1.74
CA LEU A 47 -0.21 -3.79 2.36
C LEU A 47 0.77 -2.88 1.65
N SER A 48 1.62 -2.19 2.40
CA SER A 48 2.79 -1.49 1.90
C SER A 48 3.94 -1.58 2.89
N ASN A 49 5.10 -2.02 2.40
CA ASN A 49 6.35 -2.07 3.15
C ASN A 49 7.43 -1.32 2.36
N THR A 50 7.18 -0.04 2.09
CA THR A 50 8.07 0.75 1.25
C THR A 50 9.34 1.16 2.00
N ARG A 51 10.51 0.84 1.44
CA ARG A 51 11.82 1.20 2.00
C ARG A 51 12.11 2.71 1.99
N GLY A 52 11.60 3.40 0.99
CA GLY A 52 12.01 4.76 0.66
C GLY A 52 13.36 4.80 -0.11
N TYR A 53 13.95 5.99 -0.19
CA TYR A 53 15.21 6.22 -0.91
C TYR A 53 16.39 6.25 0.07
N VAL A 54 17.33 5.32 -0.12
CA VAL A 54 18.57 5.24 0.67
C VAL A 54 19.34 6.55 0.59
N GLY A 55 19.77 7.07 1.75
CA GLY A 55 20.53 8.31 1.84
C GLY A 55 19.74 9.60 1.55
N ARG A 56 18.43 9.52 1.33
CA ARG A 56 17.58 10.72 1.10
C ARG A 56 16.30 10.74 1.92
N ARG A 57 15.45 9.74 1.73
CA ARG A 57 14.11 9.68 2.32
C ARG A 57 13.73 8.24 2.59
N MET A 58 14.40 7.66 3.58
CA MET A 58 14.08 6.33 4.10
C MET A 58 12.75 6.39 4.86
N VAL A 59 12.01 5.29 4.85
CA VAL A 59 10.87 5.07 5.74
C VAL A 59 11.38 4.33 6.97
N SER A 60 11.19 4.90 8.17
CA SER A 60 11.72 4.35 9.43
C SER A 60 11.23 2.93 9.72
N ASP A 61 9.97 2.67 9.35
CA ASP A 61 9.24 1.47 9.71
C ASP A 61 9.32 0.39 8.62
N PHE A 62 10.20 0.59 7.63
CA PHE A 62 10.50 -0.46 6.66
C PHE A 62 11.18 -1.64 7.34
N ASP A 63 10.65 -2.83 7.10
CA ASP A 63 11.20 -4.06 7.64
C ASP A 63 11.56 -5.02 6.50
N LEU A 64 12.87 -5.26 6.31
CA LEU A 64 13.37 -6.19 5.29
C LEU A 64 12.87 -7.63 5.51
N ASN A 65 12.60 -7.98 6.77
CA ASN A 65 12.20 -9.32 7.19
C ASN A 65 10.69 -9.42 7.43
N LYS A 66 9.90 -8.46 6.95
CA LYS A 66 8.44 -8.47 7.16
C LYS A 66 7.83 -9.72 6.53
N ILE A 67 7.26 -10.57 7.36
CA ILE A 67 6.48 -11.75 6.96
C ILE A 67 4.99 -11.40 7.07
N VAL A 68 4.20 -11.87 6.11
CA VAL A 68 2.76 -11.67 6.08
C VAL A 68 2.08 -13.02 5.87
N ASP A 69 1.31 -13.44 6.86
CA ASP A 69 0.38 -14.57 6.74
C ASP A 69 -0.92 -14.11 6.04
N ILE A 70 -1.38 -14.94 5.11
CA ILE A 70 -2.52 -14.70 4.21
C ILE A 70 -3.63 -15.71 4.46
#